data_AF-A0A950D246-F1
#
_entry.id   AF-A0A950D246-F1
#
_cell.length_a   1.000
_cell.length_b   1.000
_cell.length_c   1.000
_cell.angle_alpha   90.00
_cell.angle_beta   90.00
_cell.angle_gamma   90.00
#
_symmetry.space_group_name_H-M   'P 1'
#
loop_
_entity.id
_entity.type
_entity.pdbx_description
1 polymer ?
#
loop_
_entity_poly.entity_id
_entity_poly.type
_entity_poly.pdbx_seq_one_letter_code
_entity_poly.pdbx_strand_id
1 'polypeptide(L)' 'MVDQNRLRFKVVSSFGIAVLGVAALIRLLSIAPPSNDTALAYCVVCILIAAAVWRGIIYWRAARAHPPARS' A
#
# COMPACT_ATOMS: atom_id res chain seq x y z
N MET A 1 6.73 24.66 4.92
CA MET A 1 6.70 24.19 3.53
C MET A 1 6.57 22.68 3.52
N VAL A 2 5.54 22.14 2.88
CA VAL A 2 5.39 20.68 2.71
C VAL A 2 6.21 20.28 1.49
N ASP A 3 7.26 19.49 1.69
CA ASP A 3 8.11 19.00 0.58
C ASP A 3 7.30 18.08 -0.34
N GLN A 4 6.92 18.61 -1.50
CA GLN A 4 6.11 17.91 -2.48
C GLN A 4 6.80 16.64 -3.02
N ASN A 5 8.13 16.65 -3.14
CA ASN A 5 8.90 15.46 -3.49
C ASN A 5 8.80 14.37 -2.41
N ARG A 6 8.78 14.75 -1.13
CA ARG A 6 8.62 13.81 -0.02
C ARG A 6 7.22 13.19 -0.01
N LEU A 7 6.18 13.96 -0.36
CA LEU A 7 4.83 13.40 -0.52
C LEU A 7 4.73 12.43 -1.70
N ARG A 8 5.29 12.79 -2.87
CA ARG A 8 5.32 11.91 -4.04
C ARG A 8 6.02 10.59 -3.74
N PHE A 9 7.16 10.63 -3.05
CA PHE A 9 7.87 9.42 -2.62
C PHE A 9 7.03 8.57 -1.67
N LYS A 10 6.32 9.18 -0.72
CA LYS A 10 5.41 8.48 0.20
C LYS A 10 4.23 7.82 -0.54
N VAL A 11 3.69 8.46 -1.57
CA VAL A 11 2.65 7.87 -2.44
C VAL A 11 3.21 6.64 -3.14
N VAL A 12 4.31 6.79 -3.88
CA VAL A 12 4.91 5.70 -4.66
C VAL A 12 5.32 4.52 -3.78
N SER A 13 5.99 4.79 -2.65
CA SER A 13 6.41 3.74 -1.71
C SER A 13 5.23 3.00 -1.09
N SER A 14 4.14 3.69 -0.73
CA SER A 14 2.92 3.04 -0.21
C SER A 14 2.25 2.13 -1.24
N PHE A 15 2.13 2.57 -2.49
CA PHE A 15 1.60 1.71 -3.55
C PHE A 15 2.55 0.55 -3.89
N GLY A 16 3.87 0.77 -3.85
CA GLY A 16 4.87 -0.28 -4.02
C GLY A 16 4.74 -1.39 -2.95
N ILE A 17 4.53 -1.01 -1.69
CA ILE A 17 4.28 -1.98 -0.60
C ILE A 17 2.98 -2.76 -0.84
N ALA A 18 1.92 -2.10 -1.33
CA ALA A 18 0.67 -2.78 -1.67
C ALA A 18 0.87 -3.82 -2.78
N VAL A 19 1.62 -3.50 -3.83
CA VAL A 19 1.96 -4.43 -4.91
C VAL A 19 2.78 -5.62 -4.40
N LEU A 20 3.78 -5.38 -3.55
CA LEU A 20 4.54 -6.45 -2.90
C LEU A 20 3.66 -7.34 -2.01
N GLY A 21 2.71 -6.74 -1.29
CA GLY A 21 1.71 -7.49 -0.50
C GLY A 21 0.83 -8.39 -1.37
N VAL A 22 0.38 -7.90 -2.52
CA VAL A 22 -0.38 -8.70 -3.51
C VAL A 22 0.47 -9.85 -4.06
N ALA A 23 1.74 -9.58 -4.40
CA ALA A 23 2.65 -10.63 -4.85
C ALA A 23 2.88 -11.71 -3.77
N ALA A 24 3.01 -11.31 -2.51
CA ALA A 24 3.10 -12.24 -1.37
C ALA A 24 1.82 -13.06 -1.21
N LEU A 25 0.64 -12.46 -1.39
CA LEU A 25 -0.65 -13.16 -1.36
C LEU A 25 -0.76 -14.21 -2.47
N ILE A 26 -0.38 -13.86 -3.70
CA ILE A 26 -0.35 -14.79 -4.84
C ILE A 26 0.62 -15.93 -4.55
N ARG A 27 1.79 -15.64 -3.99
CA ARG A 27 2.76 -16.66 -3.63
C ARG A 27 2.24 -17.58 -2.53
N LEU A 28 1.54 -17.04 -1.53
CA LEU A 28 0.93 -17.81 -0.45
C LEU A 28 -0.13 -18.77 -1.00
N LEU A 29 -1.02 -18.29 -1.88
CA LEU A 29 -2.02 -19.09 -2.59
C LEU A 29 -1.40 -20.22 -3.42
N SER A 30 -0.20 -19.99 -3.97
CA SER A 30 0.52 -20.98 -4.78
C SER A 30 1.22 -22.07 -3.95
N ILE A 31 1.55 -21.82 -2.68
CA ILE A 31 2.32 -22.76 -1.83
C ILE A 31 1.38 -23.56 -0.94
N ALA A 32 0.37 -22.92 -0.35
CA ALA A 32 -0.51 -23.54 0.62
C ALA A 32 -1.97 -23.22 0.30
N PRO A 33 -2.82 -24.22 0.01
CA PRO A 33 -4.25 -23.96 -0.15
C PRO A 33 -4.81 -23.38 1.16
N PRO A 34 -5.80 -22.47 1.09
CA PRO A 34 -6.39 -21.86 2.27
C PRO A 34 -7.00 -22.94 3.16
N SER A 35 -6.45 -23.07 4.36
CA SER A 35 -6.90 -23.96 5.43
C SER A 35 -7.16 -23.13 6.69
N ASN A 36 -7.89 -23.68 7.65
CA ASN A 36 -8.21 -22.94 8.89
C ASN A 36 -6.95 -22.48 9.65
N ASP A 37 -5.86 -23.25 9.56
CA ASP A 37 -4.57 -22.91 10.18
C ASP A 37 -3.84 -21.76 9.46
N THR A 38 -4.08 -21.58 8.16
CA THR A 38 -3.45 -20.53 7.34
C THR A 38 -4.33 -19.31 7.13
N ALA A 39 -5.62 -19.39 7.50
CA ALA A 39 -6.61 -18.32 7.32
C ALA A 39 -6.17 -16.99 7.98
N LEU A 40 -5.55 -17.06 9.16
CA LEU A 40 -4.98 -15.89 9.83
C LEU A 40 -3.89 -15.22 9.00
N ALA A 41 -3.00 -15.99 8.36
CA ALA A 41 -1.95 -15.43 7.51
C ALA A 41 -2.53 -14.70 6.29
N TYR A 42 -3.56 -15.28 5.66
CA TYR A 42 -4.29 -14.62 4.57
C TYR A 42 -4.95 -13.32 5.02
N CYS A 43 -5.64 -13.32 6.16
CA CYS A 43 -6.27 -12.11 6.70
C CYS A 43 -5.26 -11.01 7.02
N VAL A 44 -4.13 -11.36 7.64
CA VAL A 44 -3.06 -10.39 7.95
C VAL A 44 -2.52 -9.76 6.67
N VAL A 45 -2.24 -10.55 5.63
CA VAL A 45 -1.75 -10.02 4.34
C VAL A 45 -2.79 -9.09 3.70
N CYS A 46 -4.08 -9.47 3.69
CA CYS A 46 -5.15 -8.62 3.17
C CYS A 46 -5.27 -7.28 3.94
N ILE A 47 -5.17 -7.31 5.27
CA ILE A 47 -5.22 -6.09 6.10
C ILE A 47 -4.01 -5.20 5.80
N LEU A 48 -2.81 -5.76 5.64
CA LEU A 48 -1.60 -5.01 5.32
C LEU A 48 -1.68 -4.35 3.94
N ILE A 49 -2.22 -5.05 2.94
CA ILE A 49 -2.48 -4.48 1.60
C ILE A 49 -3.47 -3.32 1.72
N ALA A 50 -4.60 -3.52 2.41
CA ALA A 50 -5.62 -2.49 2.58
C ALA A 50 -5.06 -1.26 3.31
N ALA A 51 -4.27 -1.45 4.36
CA ALA A 51 -3.60 -0.39 5.09
C ALA A 51 -2.61 0.39 4.20
N ALA A 52 -1.82 -0.31 3.37
CA ALA A 52 -0.87 0.32 2.45
C ALA A 52 -1.58 1.17 1.38
N VAL A 53 -2.67 0.64 0.81
CA VAL A 53 -3.52 1.36 -0.16
C VAL A 53 -4.15 2.59 0.49
N TRP A 54 -4.75 2.43 1.67
CA TRP A 54 -5.37 3.53 2.41
C TRP A 54 -4.37 4.64 2.70
N ARG A 55 -3.16 4.28 3.15
CA ARG A 55 -2.05 5.22 3.39
C ARG A 55 -1.62 5.94 2.09
N GLY A 56 -1.54 5.22 0.98
CA GLY A 56 -1.27 5.78 -0.35
C GLY A 56 -2.32 6.80 -0.79
N ILE A 57 -3.61 6.49 -0.58
CA ILE A 57 -4.73 7.39 -0.89
C ILE A 57 -4.66 8.67 -0.05
N ILE A 58 -4.37 8.57 1.25
CA ILE A 58 -4.21 9.74 2.13
C ILE A 58 -3.12 10.66 1.60
N TYR A 59 -1.93 10.11 1.29
CA TYR A 59 -0.83 10.92 0.77
C TYR A 59 -1.12 11.49 -0.62
N TRP A 60 -1.85 10.77 -1.46
CA TRP A 60 -2.25 11.26 -2.77
C TRP A 60 -3.25 12.41 -2.67
N ARG A 61 -4.23 12.32 -1.76
CA ARG A 61 -5.16 13.41 -1.45
C ARG A 61 -4.41 14.63 -0.89
N ALA A 62 -3.47 14.42 0.03
CA ALA A 62 -2.63 15.49 0.57
C ALA A 62 -1.75 16.16 -0.51
N ALA A 63 -1.23 15.38 -1.47
CA ALA A 63 -0.44 15.92 -2.59
C ALA A 63 -1.29 16.74 -3.56
N ARG A 64 -2.57 16.40 -3.71
CA ARG A 64 -3.53 17.18 -4.52
C ARG A 64 -4.00 18.45 -3.83
N ALA A 65 -4.12 18.43 -2.50
CA ALA A 65 -4.52 19.60 -1.70
C ALA A 65 -3.43 20.70 -1.65
N HIS A 66 -2.16 20.34 -1.84
CA HIS A 66 -1.04 21.27 -1.91
C HIS A 66 -0.40 21.23 -3.31
N PRO A 67 -1.03 21.87 -4.32
CA PRO A 67 -0.43 21.96 -5.65
C PRO A 67 0.91 22.71 -5.59
N PRO A 68 1.87 22.38 -6.47
CA PRO A 68 3.12 23.13 -6.59
C PRO A 68 2.78 24.59 -6.85
N ALA A 69 3.39 25.50 -6.09
CA ALA A 69 3.41 26.91 -6.46
C ALA A 69 3.98 26.99 -7.88
N ARG A 70 3.15 27.38 -8.85
CA ARG A 70 3.58 27.63 -10.22
C ARG A 70 4.57 28.79 -10.17
N SER A 71 5.87 28.49 -10.28
CA SER A 71 6.93 29.45 -10.58
C SER A 71 6.98 29.71 -12.08
#